data_AF-A0A838W9P6-F1
#
_entry.id   AF-A0A838W9P6-F1
#
_cell.length_a   1.000
_cell.length_b   1.000
_cell.length_c   1.000
_cell.angle_alpha   90.00
_cell.angle_beta   90.00
_cell.angle_gamma   90.00
#
_symmetry.space_group_name_H-M   'P 1'
#
loop_
_entity.id
_entity.type
_entity.pdbx_description
1 polymer ?
#
loop_
_entity_poly.entity_id
_entity_poly.type
_entity_poly.pdbx_seq_one_letter_code
_entity_poly.pdbx_strand_id
1 'polypeptide(L)'
;MSRAPDPILVRQWTDEVAGDPRSLAFLPLAGLYHRSGRRDAALRLCLRGLAHYPENVEAHCLLGDLYRAGGDLDKAFDEWDIALHLDPAHTAARRNIGLLCLQREEWERARRHLERAVADRPGDPALAAALQRATHAGAGADQGKPGRDATEAETAARPLPSLMTSLQQPVERFADAARARAVLLINARGKLLGQHGFSSSLDPIGVASLTAGIHASSRALANLLRQDGFDHLYQRGSKGQIFIGPFATPAEELILIAVLNEASVLGMVRISFTAFVREVAALPAWQDDRARVTADSFEQDLESGWAHLFGKSLAGVGSAAAAPRARPSSRFSASR
;
A
#
# COMPACT_ATOMS: atom_id res chain seq x y z
N MET A 1 13.38 41.16 -0.81
CA MET A 1 12.84 41.64 -2.09
C MET A 1 12.87 40.47 -3.08
N SER A 2 11.73 39.85 -3.37
CA SER A 2 11.66 38.72 -4.31
C SER A 2 11.75 39.26 -5.73
N ARG A 3 12.84 38.94 -6.44
CA ARG A 3 13.03 39.33 -7.84
C ARG A 3 11.97 38.60 -8.67
N ALA A 4 11.22 39.33 -9.49
CA ALA A 4 10.24 38.73 -10.37
C ALA A 4 10.92 37.62 -11.22
N PRO A 5 10.25 36.48 -11.42
CA PRO A 5 10.81 35.40 -12.22
C PRO A 5 11.12 35.86 -13.64
N ASP A 6 12.19 35.34 -14.23
CA ASP A 6 12.57 35.66 -15.60
C ASP A 6 11.42 35.30 -16.56
N PRO A 7 10.79 36.29 -17.22
CA PRO A 7 9.64 36.06 -18.09
C PRO A 7 9.95 35.11 -19.25
N ILE A 8 11.21 35.04 -19.67
CA ILE A 8 11.66 34.19 -20.79
C ILE A 8 11.60 32.72 -20.37
N LEU A 9 12.12 32.39 -19.17
CA LEU A 9 12.10 31.02 -18.64
C LEU A 9 10.69 30.54 -18.33
N VAL A 10 9.83 31.41 -17.79
CA VAL A 10 8.42 31.08 -17.54
C VAL A 10 7.73 30.70 -18.84
N ARG A 11 7.91 31.50 -19.89
CA ARG A 11 7.30 31.24 -21.19
C ARG A 11 7.82 29.95 -21.80
N GLN A 12 9.14 29.75 -21.80
CA GLN A 12 9.76 28.54 -22.34
C GLN A 12 9.23 27.26 -21.69
N TRP A 13 9.23 27.17 -20.35
CA TRP A 13 8.71 25.98 -19.67
C TRP A 13 7.19 25.85 -19.80
N THR A 14 6.46 26.96 -19.90
CA THR A 14 5.00 26.90 -20.14
C THR A 14 4.70 26.31 -21.52
N ASP A 15 5.41 26.74 -22.55
CA ASP A 15 5.26 26.24 -23.91
C ASP A 15 5.67 24.76 -23.98
N GLU A 16 6.72 24.36 -23.25
CA GLU A 16 7.17 22.96 -23.17
C GLU A 16 6.15 22.04 -22.50
N VAL A 17 5.62 22.43 -21.33
CA VAL A 17 4.58 21.64 -20.63
C VAL A 17 3.26 21.63 -21.40
N ALA A 18 2.95 22.68 -22.14
CA ALA A 18 1.77 22.74 -23.00
C ALA A 18 1.91 21.82 -24.22
N GLY A 19 3.10 21.75 -24.82
CA GLY A 19 3.41 20.86 -25.95
C GLY A 19 3.56 19.39 -25.54
N ASP A 20 4.06 19.13 -24.34
CA ASP A 20 4.17 17.79 -23.75
C ASP A 20 3.74 17.81 -22.27
N PRO A 21 2.53 17.31 -21.95
CA PRO A 21 2.06 17.15 -20.58
C PRO A 21 2.95 16.30 -19.66
N ARG A 22 3.85 15.49 -20.23
CA ARG A 22 4.83 14.68 -19.51
C ARG A 22 6.20 15.36 -19.41
N SER A 23 6.38 16.59 -19.90
CA SER A 23 7.66 17.28 -19.73
C SER A 23 7.99 17.45 -18.24
N LEU A 24 9.21 17.07 -17.87
CA LEU A 24 9.78 17.29 -16.53
C LEU A 24 9.93 18.78 -16.18
N ALA A 25 9.76 19.69 -17.15
CA ALA A 25 9.73 21.13 -16.94
C ALA A 25 8.58 21.60 -16.02
N PHE A 26 7.59 20.72 -15.74
CA PHE A 26 6.54 21.01 -14.76
C PHE A 26 7.11 21.37 -13.38
N LEU A 27 8.20 20.70 -12.97
CA LEU A 27 8.79 20.84 -11.64
C LEU A 27 9.46 22.21 -11.44
N PRO A 28 10.41 22.65 -12.29
CA PRO A 28 11.01 23.98 -12.16
C PRO A 28 9.98 25.11 -12.36
N LEU A 29 8.97 24.92 -13.22
CA LEU A 29 7.89 25.89 -13.42
C LEU A 29 6.96 25.98 -12.20
N ALA A 30 6.62 24.85 -11.57
CA ALA A 30 5.84 24.84 -10.33
C ALA A 30 6.60 25.53 -9.19
N GLY A 31 7.91 25.27 -9.07
CA GLY A 31 8.77 25.94 -8.09
C GLY A 31 8.83 27.46 -8.30
N LEU A 32 8.82 27.91 -9.55
CA LEU A 32 8.77 29.32 -9.89
C LEU A 32 7.42 29.96 -9.53
N TYR A 33 6.30 29.29 -9.86
CA TYR A 33 4.96 29.74 -9.46
C TYR A 33 4.81 29.81 -7.93
N HIS A 34 5.38 28.86 -7.20
CA HIS A 34 5.41 28.89 -5.74
C HIS A 34 6.10 30.15 -5.22
N ARG A 35 7.34 30.44 -5.68
CA ARG A 35 8.10 31.65 -5.28
C ARG A 35 7.43 32.97 -5.68
N SER A 36 6.57 32.93 -6.70
CA SER A 36 5.83 34.09 -7.20
C SER A 36 4.46 34.28 -6.53
N GLY A 37 4.15 33.49 -5.48
CA GLY A 37 2.87 33.55 -4.79
C GLY A 37 1.68 32.96 -5.56
N ARG A 38 1.91 32.40 -6.76
CA ARG A 38 0.89 31.76 -7.60
C ARG A 38 0.64 30.32 -7.14
N ARG A 39 0.23 30.17 -5.89
CA ARG A 39 0.11 28.87 -5.19
C ARG A 39 -0.79 27.87 -5.93
N ASP A 40 -1.99 28.29 -6.34
CA ASP A 40 -2.94 27.38 -7.01
C ASP A 40 -2.43 26.87 -8.36
N ALA A 41 -1.71 27.71 -9.10
CA ALA A 41 -1.10 27.32 -10.36
C ALA A 41 0.04 26.32 -10.13
N ALA A 42 0.88 26.56 -9.11
CA ALA A 42 1.94 25.64 -8.73
C ALA A 42 1.38 24.27 -8.28
N LEU A 43 0.33 24.27 -7.47
CA LEU A 43 -0.32 23.06 -6.95
C LEU A 43 -0.91 22.22 -8.08
N ARG A 44 -1.68 22.83 -9.00
CA ARG A 44 -2.22 22.13 -10.17
C ARG A 44 -1.13 21.53 -11.05
N LEU A 45 -0.07 22.30 -11.29
CA LEU A 45 1.04 21.88 -12.14
C LEU A 45 1.82 20.72 -11.51
N CYS A 46 2.08 20.79 -10.20
CA CYS A 46 2.76 19.75 -9.44
C CYS A 46 1.93 18.45 -9.38
N LEU A 47 0.62 18.53 -9.09
CA LEU A 47 -0.28 17.38 -9.12
C LEU A 47 -0.35 16.71 -10.50
N ARG A 48 -0.40 17.50 -11.57
CA ARG A 48 -0.42 16.96 -12.94
C ARG A 48 0.89 16.26 -13.28
N GLY A 49 2.03 16.83 -12.88
CA GLY A 49 3.33 16.19 -13.08
C GLY A 49 3.44 14.88 -12.31
N LEU A 50 3.01 14.87 -11.04
CA LEU A 50 2.99 13.66 -10.21
C LEU A 50 2.04 12.57 -10.72
N ALA A 51 0.99 12.92 -11.47
CA ALA A 51 0.14 11.94 -12.15
C ALA A 51 0.91 11.16 -13.24
N HIS A 52 1.97 11.73 -13.80
CA HIS A 52 2.85 11.07 -14.77
C HIS A 52 4.14 10.52 -14.14
N TYR A 53 4.61 11.14 -13.05
CA TYR A 53 5.85 10.79 -12.35
C TYR A 53 5.60 10.61 -10.85
N PRO A 54 4.89 9.53 -10.44
CA PRO A 54 4.47 9.33 -9.06
C PRO A 54 5.61 9.02 -8.09
N GLU A 55 6.82 8.76 -8.58
CA GLU A 55 8.02 8.49 -7.76
C GLU A 55 9.01 9.67 -7.79
N ASN A 56 8.60 10.86 -8.27
CA ASN A 56 9.47 12.03 -8.33
C ASN A 56 9.61 12.70 -6.95
N VAL A 57 10.74 12.45 -6.29
CA VAL A 57 11.09 12.92 -4.94
C VAL A 57 10.94 14.44 -4.80
N GLU A 58 11.51 15.21 -5.74
CA GLU A 58 11.52 16.67 -5.68
C GLU A 58 10.12 17.27 -5.88
N ALA A 59 9.29 16.63 -6.71
CA ALA A 59 7.91 17.02 -6.89
C ALA A 59 7.08 16.78 -5.62
N HIS A 60 7.26 15.66 -4.92
CA HIS A 60 6.67 15.44 -3.61
C HIS A 60 7.14 16.47 -2.58
N CYS A 61 8.44 16.79 -2.54
CA CYS A 61 8.95 17.81 -1.63
C CYS A 61 8.34 19.20 -1.89
N LEU A 62 8.25 19.59 -3.17
CA LEU A 62 7.64 20.85 -3.58
C LEU A 62 6.13 20.89 -3.28
N LEU A 63 5.41 19.78 -3.47
CA LEU A 63 4.00 19.69 -3.14
C LEU A 63 3.77 19.85 -1.64
N GLY A 64 4.65 19.26 -0.81
CA GLY A 64 4.64 19.46 0.63
C GLY A 64 4.86 20.93 1.02
N ASP A 65 5.79 21.62 0.37
CA ASP A 65 6.00 23.06 0.57
C ASP A 65 4.77 23.89 0.17
N LEU A 66 4.09 23.52 -0.92
CA LEU A 66 2.86 24.15 -1.38
C LEU A 66 1.69 23.94 -0.41
N TYR A 67 1.58 22.77 0.22
CA TYR A 67 0.59 22.53 1.27
C TYR A 67 0.91 23.30 2.54
N ARG A 68 2.18 23.33 2.98
CA ARG A 68 2.62 24.14 4.12
C ARG A 68 2.26 25.61 3.92
N ALA A 69 2.52 26.15 2.73
CA ALA A 69 2.20 27.54 2.40
C ALA A 69 0.71 27.88 2.49
N GLY A 70 -0.17 26.87 2.54
CA GLY A 70 -1.60 27.06 2.80
C GLY A 70 -2.10 26.79 4.18
N GLY A 71 -1.22 26.36 5.09
CA GLY A 71 -1.64 25.85 6.39
C GLY A 71 -2.13 24.40 6.37
N ASP A 72 -2.10 23.69 5.23
CA ASP A 72 -2.43 22.26 5.15
C ASP A 72 -1.26 21.41 5.67
N LEU A 73 -0.89 21.57 6.95
CA LEU A 73 0.33 21.00 7.52
C LEU A 73 0.36 19.47 7.53
N ASP A 74 -0.81 18.80 7.63
CA ASP A 74 -0.89 17.34 7.55
C ASP A 74 -0.54 16.85 6.14
N LYS A 75 -1.12 17.45 5.10
CA LYS A 75 -0.77 17.13 3.71
C LYS A 75 0.68 17.47 3.40
N ALA A 76 1.21 18.55 4.01
CA ALA A 76 2.62 18.90 3.87
C ALA A 76 3.53 17.81 4.44
N PHE A 77 3.21 17.33 5.65
CA PHE A 77 3.91 16.21 6.27
C PHE A 77 3.86 14.97 5.36
N ASP A 78 2.67 14.60 4.88
CA ASP A 78 2.48 13.41 4.05
C ASP A 78 3.38 13.45 2.81
N GLU A 79 3.41 14.56 2.08
CA GLU A 79 4.21 14.67 0.87
C GLU A 79 5.73 14.69 1.14
N TRP A 80 6.17 15.30 2.24
CA TRP A 80 7.58 15.21 2.64
C TRP A 80 7.96 13.81 3.11
N ASP A 81 7.06 13.09 3.76
CA ASP A 81 7.30 11.72 4.21
C ASP A 81 7.40 10.77 3.01
N ILE A 82 6.56 10.98 1.98
CA ILE A 82 6.70 10.28 0.69
C ILE A 82 8.07 10.56 0.06
N ALA A 83 8.48 11.83 -0.01
CA ALA A 83 9.80 12.18 -0.54
C ALA A 83 10.93 11.49 0.23
N LEU A 84 10.82 11.39 1.56
CA LEU A 84 11.81 10.71 2.41
C LEU A 84 11.76 9.18 2.30
N HIS A 85 10.61 8.60 1.95
CA HIS A 85 10.49 7.17 1.67
C HIS A 85 11.15 6.81 0.33
N LEU A 86 10.93 7.64 -0.69
CA LEU A 86 11.52 7.47 -2.02
C LEU A 86 13.03 7.74 -2.03
N ASP A 87 13.47 8.75 -1.29
CA ASP A 87 14.88 9.04 -1.06
C ASP A 87 15.14 9.30 0.43
N PRO A 88 15.61 8.28 1.17
CA PRO A 88 15.98 8.41 2.57
C PRO A 88 17.09 9.41 2.84
N ALA A 89 17.85 9.88 1.85
CA ALA A 89 18.89 10.90 2.02
C ALA A 89 18.37 12.33 1.75
N HIS A 90 17.09 12.50 1.39
CA HIS A 90 16.54 13.78 0.97
C HIS A 90 16.47 14.82 2.12
N THR A 91 17.52 15.64 2.22
CA THR A 91 17.75 16.55 3.36
C THR A 91 16.64 17.59 3.53
N ALA A 92 16.08 18.13 2.43
CA ALA A 92 15.08 19.20 2.51
C ALA A 92 13.75 18.69 3.08
N ALA A 93 13.29 17.51 2.65
CA ALA A 93 12.08 16.88 3.18
C ALA A 93 12.25 16.51 4.66
N ARG A 94 13.40 15.91 5.01
CA ARG A 94 13.76 15.59 6.39
C ARG A 94 13.78 16.83 7.29
N ARG A 95 14.39 17.92 6.82
CA ARG A 95 14.39 19.22 7.50
C ARG A 95 12.96 19.72 7.73
N ASN A 96 12.13 19.72 6.69
CA ASN A 96 10.76 20.22 6.77
C ASN A 96 9.91 19.42 7.77
N ILE A 97 10.04 18.09 7.80
CA ILE A 97 9.42 17.23 8.81
C ILE A 97 9.91 17.59 10.22
N GLY A 98 11.22 17.71 10.42
CA GLY A 98 11.80 18.07 11.72
C GLY A 98 11.29 19.42 12.24
N LEU A 99 11.19 20.42 11.36
CA LEU A 99 10.63 21.74 11.69
C LEU A 99 9.12 21.69 12.01
N LEU A 100 8.36 20.85 11.30
CA LEU A 100 6.94 20.66 11.60
C LEU A 100 6.74 19.94 12.95
N CYS A 101 7.54 18.93 13.25
CA CYS A 101 7.55 18.28 14.57
C CYS A 101 7.87 19.29 15.68
N LEU A 102 8.80 20.23 15.48
CA LEU A 102 9.04 21.33 16.42
C LEU A 102 7.80 22.20 16.63
N GLN A 103 7.09 22.53 15.55
CA GLN A 103 5.87 23.33 15.62
C GLN A 103 4.73 22.59 16.36
N ARG A 104 4.74 21.25 16.32
CA ARG A 104 3.79 20.37 17.01
C ARG A 104 4.25 19.96 18.40
N GLU A 105 5.38 20.48 18.89
CA GLU A 105 5.96 20.12 20.18
C GLU A 105 6.34 18.63 20.31
N GLU A 106 6.56 17.96 19.18
CA GLU A 106 7.00 16.57 19.11
C GLU A 106 8.54 16.49 19.20
N TRP A 107 9.08 16.90 20.35
CA TRP A 107 10.51 17.20 20.55
C TRP A 107 11.46 16.06 20.16
N GLU A 108 11.16 14.82 20.56
CA GLU A 108 12.01 13.66 20.25
C GLU A 108 11.98 13.27 18.76
N ARG A 109 10.82 13.37 18.11
CA ARG A 109 10.71 13.14 16.66
C ARG A 109 11.46 14.24 15.91
N ALA A 110 11.25 15.50 16.30
CA ALA A 110 11.97 16.64 15.74
C ALA A 110 13.48 16.44 15.85
N ARG A 111 13.98 16.06 17.04
CA ARG A 111 15.39 15.80 17.29
C ARG A 111 15.97 14.76 16.34
N ARG A 112 15.36 13.57 16.23
CA ARG A 112 15.85 12.51 15.33
C ARG A 112 15.93 12.94 13.86
N HIS A 113 14.93 13.65 13.37
CA HIS A 113 14.93 14.15 11.98
C HIS A 113 15.99 15.25 11.78
N LEU A 114 16.16 16.15 12.75
CA LEU A 114 17.10 17.26 12.68
C LEU A 114 18.55 16.84 12.89
N GLU A 115 18.85 15.88 13.78
CA GLU A 115 20.19 15.30 13.96
C GLU A 115 20.71 14.72 12.64
N ARG A 116 19.86 13.94 11.96
CA ARG A 116 20.18 13.38 10.64
C ARG A 116 20.33 14.47 9.58
N ALA A 117 19.47 15.48 9.56
CA ALA A 117 19.60 16.60 8.61
C ALA A 117 20.89 17.42 8.83
N VAL A 118 21.32 17.60 10.08
CA VAL A 118 22.59 18.26 10.43
C VAL A 118 23.78 17.39 10.04
N ALA A 119 23.70 16.07 10.21
CA ALA A 119 24.75 15.16 9.74
C ALA A 119 24.94 15.25 8.21
N ASP A 120 23.84 15.37 7.47
CA ASP A 120 23.87 15.52 6.01
C ASP A 120 24.37 16.93 5.57
N ARG A 121 24.13 17.97 6.38
CA ARG A 121 24.60 19.35 6.16
C ARG A 121 25.13 20.02 7.43
N PRO A 122 26.37 19.73 7.85
CA PRO A 122 26.91 20.16 9.15
C PRO A 122 27.20 21.67 9.25
N GLY A 123 26.99 22.44 8.18
CA GLY A 123 27.21 23.90 8.13
C GLY A 123 25.95 24.76 8.01
N ASP A 124 24.73 24.19 8.09
CA ASP A 124 23.49 24.97 8.01
C ASP A 124 23.10 25.53 9.40
N PRO A 125 23.28 26.84 9.66
CA PRO A 125 23.01 27.41 10.99
C PRO A 125 21.52 27.34 11.36
N ALA A 126 20.61 27.28 10.39
CA ALA A 126 19.18 27.15 10.65
C ALA A 126 18.83 25.73 11.09
N LEU A 127 19.50 24.70 10.58
CA LEU A 127 19.36 23.33 11.08
C LEU A 127 19.94 23.17 12.48
N ALA A 128 21.12 23.75 12.74
CA ALA A 128 21.73 23.75 14.07
C ALA A 128 20.83 24.42 15.12
N ALA A 129 20.27 25.59 14.82
CA ALA A 129 19.34 26.29 15.70
C ALA A 129 18.04 25.52 15.92
N ALA A 130 17.50 24.85 14.88
CA ALA A 130 16.34 24.00 15.01
C ALA A 130 16.61 22.78 15.93
N LEU A 131 17.78 22.14 15.78
CA LEU A 131 18.17 21.02 16.64
C LEU A 131 18.32 21.44 18.10
N GLN A 132 18.95 22.59 18.37
CA GLN A 132 19.07 23.14 19.74
C GLN A 132 17.69 23.40 20.38
N ARG A 133 16.72 23.89 19.60
CA ARG A 133 15.35 24.07 20.09
C ARG A 133 14.70 22.73 20.44
N ALA A 134 14.91 21.69 19.64
CA ALA A 134 14.36 20.36 19.89
C ALA A 134 14.92 19.76 21.19
N THR A 135 16.23 19.90 21.43
CA THR A 135 16.90 19.31 22.59
C THR A 135 16.57 20.02 23.90
N HIS A 136 16.55 21.36 23.91
CA HIS A 136 16.22 22.13 25.12
C HIS A 136 14.75 21.98 25.56
N ALA A 137 13.82 21.90 24.60
CA ALA A 137 12.41 21.71 24.90
C ALA A 137 12.08 20.25 25.31
N GLY A 138 12.78 19.26 24.76
CA GLY A 138 12.65 17.84 25.14
C GLY A 138 13.18 17.52 26.54
N ALA A 139 14.25 18.19 26.98
CA ALA A 139 14.84 17.98 28.31
C ALA A 139 13.90 18.34 29.49
N GLY A 140 12.84 19.13 29.25
CA GLY A 140 11.81 19.41 30.25
C GLY A 140 10.71 18.35 30.36
N ALA A 141 10.59 17.44 29.39
CA ALA A 141 9.49 16.48 29.27
C ALA A 141 9.87 15.02 29.60
N ASP A 142 11.15 14.71 29.74
CA ASP A 142 11.68 13.33 29.67
C ASP A 142 12.05 12.67 31.03
N GLN A 143 11.30 12.95 32.10
CA GLN A 143 11.41 12.17 33.36
C GLN A 143 10.60 10.85 33.35
N GLY A 144 10.47 10.18 32.21
CA GLY A 144 9.83 8.86 32.24
C GLY A 144 9.64 8.18 30.90
N LYS A 145 10.68 7.51 30.41
CA LYS A 145 10.65 6.07 30.07
C LYS A 145 12.01 5.60 29.53
N PRO A 146 12.56 4.48 30.04
CA PRO A 146 13.82 3.94 29.56
C PRO A 146 13.66 3.23 28.21
N GLY A 147 14.65 3.45 27.35
CA GLY A 147 14.79 2.81 26.05
C GLY A 147 15.10 1.31 26.14
N ARG A 148 14.93 0.64 25.01
CA ARG A 148 15.43 -0.71 24.79
C ARG A 148 16.19 -0.75 23.47
N ASP A 149 17.50 -0.79 23.60
CA ASP A 149 18.38 -1.41 22.61
C ASP A 149 18.16 -2.93 22.62
N ALA A 150 18.24 -3.56 21.45
CA ALA A 150 18.88 -4.86 21.31
C ALA A 150 19.20 -5.14 19.83
N THR A 151 20.50 -5.34 19.64
CA THR A 151 21.28 -5.88 18.54
C THR A 151 20.87 -7.26 18.02
N GLU A 152 21.07 -7.41 16.70
CA GLU A 152 21.69 -8.51 15.93
C GLU A 152 21.31 -10.01 16.09
N ALA A 153 21.13 -10.60 14.89
CA ALA A 153 21.56 -11.92 14.40
C ALA A 153 20.95 -13.22 14.97
N GLU A 154 20.31 -14.01 14.09
CA GLU A 154 20.72 -15.41 13.85
C GLU A 154 20.04 -16.02 12.61
N THR A 155 20.88 -16.44 11.66
CA THR A 155 20.56 -17.29 10.51
C THR A 155 20.65 -18.77 10.89
N ALA A 156 19.54 -19.51 10.76
CA ALA A 156 19.54 -20.97 10.63
C ALA A 156 18.35 -21.41 9.76
N ALA A 157 18.58 -22.38 8.89
CA ALA A 157 17.62 -22.89 7.90
C ALA A 157 16.32 -23.37 8.56
N ARG A 158 15.28 -22.53 8.49
CA ARG A 158 13.91 -22.88 8.86
C ARG A 158 13.21 -23.57 7.69
N PRO A 159 12.34 -24.57 7.94
CA PRO A 159 11.39 -25.02 6.94
C PRO A 159 10.59 -23.79 6.45
N LEU A 160 10.37 -23.71 5.13
CA LEU A 160 9.67 -22.56 4.54
C LEU A 160 8.33 -22.35 5.28
N PRO A 161 8.10 -21.17 5.85
CA PRO A 161 6.86 -20.90 6.57
C PRO A 161 5.67 -21.10 5.63
N SER A 162 4.57 -21.65 6.14
CA SER A 162 3.32 -21.75 5.38
C SER A 162 2.96 -20.38 4.78
N LEU A 163 2.26 -20.35 3.64
CA LEU A 163 1.89 -19.11 2.96
C LEU A 163 1.22 -18.12 3.94
N MET A 164 0.31 -18.59 4.80
CA MET A 164 -0.35 -17.75 5.80
C MET A 164 0.63 -17.14 6.81
N THR A 165 1.63 -17.92 7.27
CA THR A 165 2.68 -17.43 8.16
C THR A 165 3.58 -16.40 7.46
N SER A 166 3.90 -16.63 6.18
CA SER A 166 4.72 -15.72 5.37
C SER A 166 3.99 -14.40 5.06
N LEU A 167 2.67 -14.42 5.02
CA LEU A 167 1.83 -13.23 4.77
C LEU A 167 1.59 -12.38 6.01
N GLN A 168 1.79 -12.92 7.21
CA GLN A 168 1.48 -12.23 8.46
C GLN A 168 2.28 -10.93 8.63
N GLN A 169 3.60 -10.99 8.47
CA GLN A 169 4.47 -9.83 8.61
C GLN A 169 4.19 -8.73 7.57
N PRO A 170 4.00 -9.02 6.26
CA PRO A 170 3.53 -8.02 5.30
C PRO A 170 2.22 -7.34 5.73
N VAL A 171 1.24 -8.12 6.21
CA VAL A 171 -0.08 -7.61 6.61
C VAL A 171 0.03 -6.70 7.82
N GLU A 172 0.84 -7.07 8.83
CA GLU A 172 1.11 -6.24 10.01
C GLU A 172 1.81 -4.93 9.62
N ARG A 173 2.85 -4.99 8.79
CA ARG A 173 3.57 -3.80 8.31
C ARG A 173 2.65 -2.86 7.53
N PHE A 174 1.80 -3.40 6.66
CA PHE A 174 0.81 -2.60 5.95
C PHE A 174 -0.17 -1.95 6.94
N ALA A 175 -0.67 -2.70 7.93
CA ALA A 175 -1.60 -2.17 8.92
C ALA A 175 -1.01 -0.97 9.68
N ASP A 176 0.23 -1.10 10.14
CA ASP A 176 0.94 -0.04 10.84
C ASP A 176 1.18 1.19 9.95
N ALA A 177 1.71 0.98 8.74
CA ALA A 177 2.03 2.06 7.81
C ALA A 177 0.77 2.81 7.32
N ALA A 178 -0.31 2.07 7.03
CA ALA A 178 -1.58 2.63 6.60
C ALA A 178 -2.44 3.16 7.77
N ARG A 179 -1.97 2.99 9.02
CA ARG A 179 -2.74 3.24 10.25
C ARG A 179 -4.11 2.55 10.24
N ALA A 180 -4.18 1.37 9.63
CA ALA A 180 -5.40 0.61 9.52
C ALA A 180 -5.78 0.03 10.89
N ARG A 181 -7.05 0.15 11.26
CA ARG A 181 -7.60 -0.53 12.44
C ARG A 181 -7.61 -2.04 12.27
N ALA A 182 -7.91 -2.47 11.05
CA ALA A 182 -8.01 -3.87 10.72
C ALA A 182 -7.66 -4.10 9.25
N VAL A 183 -7.05 -5.23 8.94
CA VAL A 183 -6.65 -5.62 7.59
C VAL A 183 -7.04 -7.08 7.35
N LEU A 184 -7.61 -7.39 6.19
CA LEU A 184 -7.79 -8.74 5.69
C LEU A 184 -7.09 -8.88 4.35
N LEU A 185 -6.51 -10.04 4.11
CA LEU A 185 -6.04 -10.44 2.81
C LEU A 185 -6.80 -11.69 2.40
N ILE A 186 -7.49 -11.61 1.28
CA ILE A 186 -8.30 -12.71 0.73
C ILE A 186 -7.88 -12.98 -0.71
N ASN A 187 -8.22 -14.15 -1.23
CA ASN A 187 -8.19 -14.36 -2.68
C ASN A 187 -9.50 -13.96 -3.36
N ALA A 188 -9.53 -14.00 -4.70
CA ALA A 188 -10.72 -13.71 -5.49
C ALA A 188 -11.95 -14.61 -5.18
N ARG A 189 -11.74 -15.76 -4.52
CA ARG A 189 -12.82 -16.66 -4.07
C ARG A 189 -13.34 -16.33 -2.66
N GLY A 190 -12.76 -15.35 -1.97
CA GLY A 190 -13.12 -14.98 -0.60
C GLY A 190 -12.45 -15.81 0.49
N LYS A 191 -11.48 -16.68 0.15
CA LYS A 191 -10.70 -17.43 1.15
C LYS A 191 -9.76 -16.47 1.87
N LEU A 192 -9.79 -16.47 3.20
CA LEU A 192 -8.91 -15.68 4.04
C LEU A 192 -7.49 -16.25 4.06
N LEU A 193 -6.50 -15.41 3.76
CA LEU A 193 -5.08 -15.76 3.70
C LEU A 193 -4.25 -15.05 4.79
N GLY A 194 -4.72 -13.91 5.28
CA GLY A 194 -4.08 -13.16 6.37
C GLY A 194 -5.03 -12.15 7.00
N GLN A 195 -4.81 -11.82 8.27
CA GLN A 195 -5.61 -10.81 8.98
C GLN A 195 -4.80 -10.10 10.07
N HIS A 196 -5.18 -8.86 10.37
CA HIS A 196 -4.66 -8.07 11.48
C HIS A 196 -5.76 -7.18 12.09
N GLY A 197 -5.75 -6.98 13.41
CA GLY A 197 -6.59 -5.97 14.07
C GLY A 197 -8.09 -6.28 14.16
N PHE A 198 -8.52 -7.49 13.82
CA PHE A 198 -9.92 -7.92 14.01
C PHE A 198 -10.18 -8.31 15.46
N SER A 199 -11.28 -7.80 16.03
CA SER A 199 -11.80 -8.22 17.34
C SER A 199 -13.02 -9.13 17.14
N SER A 200 -13.50 -9.76 18.22
CA SER A 200 -14.72 -10.59 18.21
C SER A 200 -16.00 -9.88 17.76
N SER A 201 -15.98 -8.55 17.59
CA SER A 201 -17.12 -7.74 17.16
C SER A 201 -17.29 -7.63 15.64
N LEU A 202 -16.34 -8.10 14.83
CA LEU A 202 -16.34 -7.95 13.38
C LEU A 202 -16.12 -9.31 12.73
N ASP A 203 -17.06 -9.79 11.92
CA ASP A 203 -17.02 -11.09 11.25
C ASP A 203 -16.08 -11.06 10.02
N PRO A 204 -14.87 -11.63 10.11
CA PRO A 204 -13.90 -11.58 9.01
C PRO A 204 -14.37 -12.37 7.78
N ILE A 205 -15.14 -13.44 7.99
CA ILE A 205 -15.62 -14.33 6.92
C ILE A 205 -16.73 -13.64 6.13
N GLY A 206 -17.66 -12.99 6.83
CA GLY A 206 -18.70 -12.16 6.20
C GLY A 206 -18.11 -11.01 5.39
N VAL A 207 -17.11 -10.29 5.95
CA VAL A 207 -16.42 -9.20 5.23
C VAL A 207 -15.67 -9.73 4.01
N ALA A 208 -14.97 -10.85 4.12
CA ALA A 208 -14.27 -11.48 3.01
C ALA A 208 -15.23 -11.86 1.86
N SER A 209 -16.35 -12.50 2.18
CA SER A 209 -17.34 -12.96 1.20
C SER A 209 -17.99 -11.78 0.46
N LEU A 210 -18.39 -10.73 1.19
CA LEU A 210 -18.97 -9.53 0.58
C LEU A 210 -17.97 -8.78 -0.28
N THR A 211 -16.71 -8.69 0.17
CA THR A 211 -15.66 -8.00 -0.58
C THR A 211 -15.31 -8.75 -1.87
N ALA A 212 -15.26 -10.08 -1.85
CA ALA A 212 -15.10 -10.87 -3.07
C ALA A 212 -16.24 -10.61 -4.08
N GLY A 213 -17.48 -10.48 -3.60
CA GLY A 213 -18.63 -10.09 -4.43
C GLY A 213 -18.52 -8.67 -5.02
N ILE A 214 -18.05 -7.70 -4.22
CA ILE A 214 -17.76 -6.33 -4.67
C ILE A 214 -16.68 -6.37 -5.76
N HIS A 215 -15.59 -7.12 -5.55
CA HIS A 215 -14.51 -7.25 -6.53
C HIS A 215 -15.00 -7.86 -7.85
N ALA A 216 -15.76 -8.95 -7.80
CA ALA A 216 -16.33 -9.58 -8.98
C ALA A 216 -17.24 -8.61 -9.77
N SER A 217 -18.09 -7.86 -9.06
CA SER A 217 -18.97 -6.85 -9.66
C SER A 217 -18.18 -5.68 -10.25
N SER A 218 -17.15 -5.23 -9.54
CA SER A 218 -16.24 -4.16 -9.98
C SER A 218 -15.50 -4.57 -11.26
N ARG A 219 -15.01 -5.81 -11.34
CA ARG A 219 -14.36 -6.36 -12.53
C ARG A 219 -15.34 -6.47 -13.72
N ALA A 220 -16.57 -6.90 -13.47
CA ALA A 220 -17.61 -6.92 -14.52
C ALA A 220 -17.91 -5.50 -15.05
N LEU A 221 -17.97 -4.50 -14.15
CA LEU A 221 -18.14 -3.10 -14.53
C LEU A 221 -16.94 -2.57 -15.34
N ALA A 222 -15.71 -2.88 -14.94
CA ALA A 222 -14.50 -2.50 -15.68
C ALA A 222 -14.54 -3.03 -17.11
N ASN A 223 -14.94 -4.29 -17.31
CA ASN A 223 -15.10 -4.88 -18.64
C ASN A 223 -16.13 -4.14 -19.50
N LEU A 224 -17.28 -3.76 -18.92
CA LEU A 224 -18.30 -2.97 -19.63
C LEU A 224 -17.79 -1.60 -20.04
N LEU A 225 -16.94 -0.99 -19.22
CA LEU A 225 -16.27 0.29 -19.48
C LEU A 225 -15.00 0.16 -20.32
N ARG A 226 -14.67 -1.05 -20.79
CA ARG A 226 -13.44 -1.37 -21.55
C ARG A 226 -12.17 -0.92 -20.83
N GLN A 227 -12.11 -1.17 -19.53
CA GLN A 227 -10.94 -0.99 -18.69
C GLN A 227 -10.37 -2.35 -18.31
N ASP A 228 -9.07 -2.43 -18.07
CA ASP A 228 -8.40 -3.67 -17.64
C ASP A 228 -8.78 -4.08 -16.21
N GLY A 229 -9.23 -3.12 -15.39
CA GLY A 229 -9.65 -3.29 -14.01
C GLY A 229 -9.74 -1.95 -13.29
N PHE A 230 -10.09 -1.98 -12.00
CA PHE A 230 -9.95 -0.82 -11.12
C PHE A 230 -8.81 -1.07 -10.13
N ASP A 231 -7.87 -0.14 -10.03
CA ASP A 231 -6.67 -0.29 -9.18
C ASP A 231 -7.01 -0.46 -7.70
N HIS A 232 -8.05 0.23 -7.23
CA HIS A 232 -8.53 0.17 -5.86
C HIS A 232 -9.93 0.81 -5.76
N LEU A 233 -10.67 0.41 -4.73
CA LEU A 233 -11.91 1.02 -4.33
C LEU A 233 -11.75 1.63 -2.94
N TYR A 234 -12.22 2.86 -2.78
CA TYR A 234 -12.25 3.54 -1.49
C TYR A 234 -13.69 3.93 -1.17
N GLN A 235 -14.14 3.55 0.02
CA GLN A 235 -15.48 3.86 0.53
C GLN A 235 -15.37 4.54 1.88
N ARG A 236 -16.08 5.66 2.05
CA ARG A 236 -16.14 6.41 3.31
C ARG A 236 -17.55 6.32 3.89
N GLY A 237 -17.65 5.78 5.11
CA GLY A 237 -18.86 5.81 5.92
C GLY A 237 -18.80 6.89 6.99
N SER A 238 -19.87 7.02 7.79
CA SER A 238 -19.93 7.96 8.92
C SER A 238 -19.04 7.58 10.10
N LYS A 239 -18.59 6.32 10.18
CA LYS A 239 -17.83 5.77 11.32
C LYS A 239 -16.47 5.18 10.93
N GLY A 240 -16.06 5.34 9.68
CA GLY A 240 -14.82 4.73 9.20
C GLY A 240 -14.71 4.73 7.69
N GLN A 241 -13.56 4.29 7.21
CA GLN A 241 -13.25 4.23 5.79
C GLN A 241 -12.75 2.83 5.46
N ILE A 242 -13.06 2.36 4.26
CA ILE A 242 -12.64 1.05 3.77
C ILE A 242 -11.85 1.26 2.48
N PHE A 243 -10.69 0.65 2.41
CA PHE A 243 -9.90 0.52 1.20
C PHE A 243 -9.91 -0.93 0.76
N ILE A 244 -10.15 -1.16 -0.54
CA ILE A 244 -10.12 -2.47 -1.18
C ILE A 244 -9.14 -2.37 -2.34
N GLY A 245 -8.01 -3.07 -2.23
CA GLY A 245 -6.97 -3.09 -3.24
C GLY A 245 -6.81 -4.49 -3.82
N PRO A 246 -7.35 -4.78 -5.01
CA PRO A 246 -7.03 -6.01 -5.73
C PRO A 246 -5.63 -5.93 -6.33
N PHE A 247 -4.93 -7.06 -6.39
CA PHE A 247 -3.62 -7.17 -7.03
C PHE A 247 -3.35 -8.62 -7.47
N ALA A 248 -2.52 -8.76 -8.51
CA ALA A 248 -2.10 -10.07 -8.99
C ALA A 248 -0.83 -10.54 -8.28
N THR A 249 -0.77 -11.83 -7.94
CA THR A 249 0.48 -12.55 -7.63
C THR A 249 0.76 -13.55 -8.75
N PRO A 250 1.95 -14.19 -8.78
CA PRO A 250 2.24 -15.25 -9.75
C PRO A 250 1.29 -16.46 -9.68
N ALA A 251 0.61 -16.68 -8.55
CA ALA A 251 -0.27 -17.83 -8.35
C ALA A 251 -1.76 -17.49 -8.54
N GLU A 252 -2.21 -16.37 -7.99
CA GLU A 252 -3.63 -15.98 -8.03
C GLU A 252 -3.85 -14.47 -7.83
N GLU A 253 -5.07 -14.01 -8.06
CA GLU A 253 -5.48 -12.65 -7.72
C GLU A 253 -5.88 -12.57 -6.25
N LEU A 254 -5.30 -11.60 -5.55
CA LEU A 254 -5.55 -11.31 -4.15
C LEU A 254 -6.24 -9.96 -3.98
N ILE A 255 -6.91 -9.80 -2.85
CA ILE A 255 -7.62 -8.58 -2.49
C ILE A 255 -7.24 -8.23 -1.05
N LEU A 256 -6.63 -7.08 -0.87
CA LEU A 256 -6.39 -6.50 0.44
C LEU A 256 -7.57 -5.61 0.83
N ILE A 257 -8.06 -5.78 2.05
CA ILE A 257 -9.15 -5.01 2.63
C ILE A 257 -8.60 -4.33 3.88
N ALA A 258 -8.67 -3.01 3.92
CA ALA A 258 -8.24 -2.23 5.08
C ALA A 258 -9.39 -1.43 5.64
N VAL A 259 -9.70 -1.64 6.91
CA VAL A 259 -10.58 -0.77 7.70
C VAL A 259 -9.69 0.31 8.30
N LEU A 260 -9.81 1.50 7.77
CA LEU A 260 -8.95 2.63 8.07
C LEU A 260 -9.50 3.47 9.22
N ASN A 261 -8.59 4.08 9.97
CA ASN A 261 -8.94 5.04 11.02
C ASN A 261 -9.21 6.42 10.42
N GLU A 262 -9.76 7.34 11.22
CA GLU A 262 -9.93 8.74 10.78
C GLU A 262 -8.60 9.43 10.46
N ALA A 263 -7.52 8.99 11.11
CA ALA A 263 -6.16 9.47 10.89
C ALA A 263 -5.44 8.82 9.69
N SER A 264 -6.09 7.88 8.98
CA SER A 264 -5.53 7.25 7.78
C SER A 264 -5.73 8.15 6.56
N VAL A 265 -4.66 8.35 5.79
CA VAL A 265 -4.67 9.17 4.58
C VAL A 265 -4.56 8.28 3.35
N LEU A 266 -5.43 8.50 2.34
CA LEU A 266 -5.51 7.64 1.16
C LEU A 266 -4.19 7.53 0.38
N GLY A 267 -3.39 8.60 0.33
CA GLY A 267 -2.06 8.58 -0.30
C GLY A 267 -1.11 7.58 0.36
N MET A 268 -0.98 7.64 1.68
CA MET A 268 -0.19 6.66 2.46
C MET A 268 -0.71 5.25 2.25
N VAL A 269 -2.03 5.05 2.31
CA VAL A 269 -2.65 3.73 2.09
C VAL A 269 -2.27 3.16 0.71
N ARG A 270 -2.30 3.98 -0.34
CA ARG A 270 -1.92 3.55 -1.71
C ARG A 270 -0.44 3.21 -1.82
N ILE A 271 0.45 3.98 -1.18
CA ILE A 271 1.90 3.73 -1.21
C ILE A 271 2.24 2.47 -0.41
N SER A 272 1.71 2.35 0.81
CA SER A 272 1.81 1.15 1.62
C SER A 272 1.26 -0.06 0.88
N PHE A 273 0.17 0.10 0.12
CA PHE A 273 -0.40 -0.96 -0.70
C PHE A 273 0.55 -1.36 -1.83
N THR A 274 1.11 -0.41 -2.59
CA THR A 274 2.09 -0.72 -3.63
C THR A 274 3.32 -1.44 -3.07
N ALA A 275 3.85 -0.99 -1.93
CA ALA A 275 4.96 -1.65 -1.25
C ALA A 275 4.58 -3.07 -0.79
N PHE A 276 3.40 -3.23 -0.21
CA PHE A 276 2.84 -4.51 0.19
C PHE A 276 2.68 -5.46 -1.00
N VAL A 277 2.17 -4.99 -2.14
CA VAL A 277 2.04 -5.80 -3.36
C VAL A 277 3.40 -6.31 -3.84
N ARG A 278 4.42 -5.43 -3.90
CA ARG A 278 5.79 -5.81 -4.29
C ARG A 278 6.36 -6.87 -3.33
N GLU A 279 6.18 -6.67 -2.03
CA GLU A 279 6.64 -7.59 -1.00
C GLU A 279 5.95 -8.95 -1.11
N VAL A 280 4.61 -8.96 -1.19
CA VAL A 280 3.84 -10.20 -1.29
C VAL A 280 4.16 -10.94 -2.58
N ALA A 281 4.23 -10.26 -3.73
CA ALA A 281 4.55 -10.90 -5.00
C ALA A 281 5.96 -11.54 -5.02
N ALA A 282 6.89 -11.04 -4.21
CA ALA A 282 8.25 -11.56 -4.08
C ALA A 282 8.38 -12.74 -3.11
N LEU A 283 7.31 -13.16 -2.43
CA LEU A 283 7.39 -14.26 -1.47
C LEU A 283 7.78 -15.58 -2.17
N PRO A 284 8.76 -16.34 -1.62
CA PRO A 284 9.18 -17.62 -2.17
C PRO A 284 8.04 -18.65 -2.26
N ALA A 285 7.01 -18.51 -1.42
CA ALA A 285 5.83 -19.36 -1.42
C ALA A 285 5.06 -19.39 -2.76
N TRP A 286 5.25 -18.39 -3.63
CA TRP A 286 4.66 -18.36 -4.97
C TRP A 286 5.51 -19.06 -6.04
N GLN A 287 6.79 -19.34 -5.74
CA GLN A 287 7.75 -19.89 -6.68
C GLN A 287 7.79 -21.43 -6.66
N ASP A 288 7.14 -22.05 -5.68
CA ASP A 288 7.04 -23.51 -5.58
C ASP A 288 5.86 -24.02 -6.41
N ASP A 289 6.16 -24.50 -7.63
CA ASP A 289 5.22 -25.10 -8.58
C ASP A 289 4.52 -26.36 -8.00
N ARG A 290 5.03 -26.91 -6.87
CA ARG A 290 4.46 -28.08 -6.17
C ARG A 290 3.18 -27.80 -5.40
N ALA A 291 2.84 -26.54 -5.15
CA ALA A 291 1.58 -26.13 -4.50
C ALA A 291 0.49 -25.69 -5.50
N ARG A 292 0.71 -25.89 -6.81
CA ARG A 292 -0.37 -25.90 -7.79
C ARG A 292 -1.18 -27.17 -7.57
N VAL A 293 -2.13 -27.09 -6.65
CA VAL A 293 -3.18 -28.08 -6.39
C VAL A 293 -3.69 -28.61 -7.73
N THR A 294 -3.24 -29.81 -8.09
CA THR A 294 -3.93 -30.67 -9.04
C THR A 294 -5.29 -31.01 -8.42
N ALA A 295 -6.29 -31.29 -9.25
CA ALA A 295 -7.65 -31.62 -8.81
C ALA A 295 -7.69 -32.66 -7.66
N ASP A 296 -6.67 -33.51 -7.58
CA ASP A 296 -6.47 -34.54 -6.56
C ASP A 296 -6.31 -34.01 -5.12
N SER A 297 -5.69 -32.82 -4.92
CA SER A 297 -5.53 -32.23 -3.57
C SER A 297 -6.82 -31.57 -3.06
N PHE A 298 -7.70 -31.13 -3.97
CA PHE A 298 -9.02 -30.61 -3.61
C PHE A 298 -9.96 -31.75 -3.19
N GLU A 299 -9.88 -32.92 -3.84
CA GLU A 299 -10.64 -34.11 -3.44
C GLU A 299 -10.21 -34.64 -2.08
N GLN A 300 -8.91 -34.64 -1.75
CA GLN A 300 -8.42 -35.08 -0.44
C GLN A 300 -8.81 -34.13 0.71
N ASP A 301 -8.80 -32.81 0.47
CA ASP A 301 -9.25 -31.80 1.44
C ASP A 301 -10.77 -31.83 1.63
N LEU A 302 -11.52 -32.15 0.57
CA LEU A 302 -12.96 -32.43 0.67
C LEU A 302 -13.19 -33.71 1.49
N GLU A 303 -12.61 -34.85 1.12
CA GLU A 303 -12.84 -36.13 1.83
C GLU A 303 -12.47 -36.06 3.32
N SER A 304 -11.38 -35.36 3.66
CA SER A 304 -10.97 -35.15 5.05
C SER A 304 -11.91 -34.21 5.82
N GLY A 305 -12.45 -33.17 5.16
CA GLY A 305 -13.48 -32.29 5.72
C GLY A 305 -14.84 -32.99 5.90
N TRP A 306 -15.24 -33.86 4.96
CA TRP A 306 -16.45 -34.68 5.05
C TRP A 306 -16.36 -35.71 6.18
N ALA A 307 -15.21 -36.35 6.39
CA ALA A 307 -14.98 -37.29 7.49
C ALA A 307 -15.03 -36.64 8.89
N HIS A 308 -14.68 -35.35 8.98
CA HIS A 308 -14.72 -34.56 10.21
C HIS A 308 -16.11 -33.99 10.53
N LEU A 309 -16.89 -33.63 9.51
CA LEU A 309 -18.26 -33.12 9.66
C LEU A 309 -19.28 -34.24 9.88
N PHE A 310 -19.04 -35.41 9.31
CA PHE A 310 -19.90 -36.59 9.45
C PHE A 310 -19.10 -37.74 10.05
N GLY A 311 -18.85 -37.67 11.36
CA GLY A 311 -18.23 -38.77 12.10
C GLY A 311 -18.91 -40.10 11.78
N LYS A 312 -18.10 -41.12 11.45
CA LYS A 312 -18.46 -42.54 11.19
C LYS A 312 -19.95 -42.89 11.33
N SER A 313 -20.75 -42.56 10.32
CA SER A 313 -22.03 -43.23 10.07
C SER A 313 -22.53 -42.97 8.65
N LEU A 314 -21.79 -43.46 7.67
CA LEU A 314 -22.37 -43.97 6.41
C LEU A 314 -21.60 -45.22 5.98
N ALA A 315 -21.42 -46.15 6.93
CA ALA A 315 -21.26 -47.55 6.56
C ALA A 315 -22.64 -48.05 6.11
N GLY A 316 -22.97 -47.90 4.83
CA GLY A 316 -24.20 -48.48 4.29
C GLY A 316 -24.92 -47.68 3.20
N VAL A 317 -24.22 -47.08 2.24
CA VAL A 317 -24.77 -46.98 0.88
C VAL A 317 -23.66 -47.37 -0.08
N GLY A 318 -23.71 -48.64 -0.50
CA GLY A 318 -22.70 -49.27 -1.33
C GLY A 318 -22.58 -48.62 -2.70
N SER A 319 -21.32 -48.41 -3.08
CA SER A 319 -20.74 -48.78 -4.36
C SER A 319 -21.70 -49.45 -5.35
N ALA A 320 -21.94 -48.77 -6.48
CA ALA A 320 -22.27 -49.41 -7.73
C ALA A 320 -21.46 -48.73 -8.84
N ALA A 321 -20.16 -49.00 -8.85
CA ALA A 321 -19.33 -48.83 -10.05
C ALA A 321 -19.20 -50.18 -10.77
N ALA A 322 -19.17 -50.09 -12.11
CA ALA A 322 -18.74 -51.08 -13.09
C ALA A 322 -19.77 -52.11 -13.60
N ALA A 323 -20.20 -51.93 -14.86
CA ALA A 323 -19.72 -52.75 -15.98
C ALA A 323 -20.39 -52.35 -17.32
N PRO A 324 -19.65 -52.00 -18.39
CA PRO A 324 -20.17 -52.15 -19.74
C PRO A 324 -19.92 -53.60 -20.20
N ARG A 325 -20.99 -54.38 -20.29
CA ARG A 325 -20.98 -55.74 -20.87
C ARG A 325 -20.77 -55.67 -22.38
N ALA A 326 -20.00 -56.63 -22.88
CA ALA A 326 -19.69 -56.87 -24.28
C ALA A 326 -20.92 -57.07 -25.17
N ARG A 327 -20.73 -56.74 -26.47
CA ARG A 327 -21.67 -56.89 -27.59
C ARG A 327 -22.22 -58.32 -27.74
N PRO A 328 -23.37 -58.44 -28.44
CA PRO A 328 -23.34 -59.25 -29.65
C PRO A 328 -23.95 -58.55 -30.88
N SER A 329 -23.48 -59.05 -32.02
CA SER A 329 -23.73 -58.70 -33.42
C SER A 329 -25.16 -58.95 -33.94
N SER A 330 -25.67 -58.06 -34.78
CA SER A 330 -26.44 -58.34 -36.03
C SER A 330 -26.63 -57.01 -36.78
N ARG A 331 -26.01 -56.82 -37.96
CA ARG A 331 -26.44 -57.11 -39.34
C ARG A 331 -27.54 -56.17 -39.90
N PHE A 332 -27.31 -55.75 -41.16
CA PHE A 332 -28.16 -55.07 -42.17
C PHE A 332 -28.11 -53.52 -42.21
N SER A 333 -27.35 -52.94 -43.16
CA SER A 333 -27.66 -52.58 -44.57
C SER A 333 -28.06 -51.10 -44.68
N ALA A 334 -27.20 -50.20 -45.16
CA ALA A 334 -26.90 -49.87 -46.57
C ALA A 334 -27.96 -48.97 -47.26
N SER A 335 -27.47 -47.82 -47.76
CA SER A 335 -28.05 -46.90 -48.77
C SER A 335 -29.29 -46.11 -48.35
N ARG A 336 -29.44 -44.81 -48.65
CA ARG A 336 -28.85 -43.94 -49.69
C ARG A 336 -28.57 -42.55 -49.12
#